data_AF-A0A4Y9JKY6-F1
#
_entry.id   AF-A0A4Y9JKY6-F1
#
_cell.length_a   1.000
_cell.length_b   1.000
_cell.length_c   1.000
_cell.angle_alpha   90.00
_cell.angle_beta   90.00
_cell.angle_gamma   90.00
#
_symmetry.space_group_name_H-M   'P 1'
#
loop_
_entity.id
_entity.type
_entity.pdbx_description
1 polymer ?
#
loop_
_entity_poly.entity_id
_entity_poly.type
_entity_poly.pdbx_seq_one_letter_code
_entity_poly.pdbx_strand_id
1 'polypeptide(L)' 'MNDEMRYKIMVALTNPYAKSKDIAEQLAMTGAAVSFHTQELIKAQLLLFHSEDKSVKCDANKSFLREMLAELEEDLAL' A
#
# COMPACT_ATOMS: atom_id res chain seq x y z
N MET A 1 -3.55 6.71 -14.28
CA MET A 1 -4.61 5.89 -13.65
C MET A 1 -4.07 4.79 -12.72
N ASN A 2 -2.96 4.11 -13.03
CA ASN A 2 -2.51 2.93 -12.26
C ASN A 2 -1.79 3.26 -10.93
N ASP A 3 -1.04 4.37 -10.85
CA ASP A 3 -0.29 4.73 -9.63
C ASP A 3 -1.13 5.36 -8.52
N GLU A 4 -2.06 6.23 -8.88
CA GLU A 4 -2.98 6.86 -7.92
C GLU A 4 -3.86 5.81 -7.23
N MET A 5 -4.36 4.83 -7.97
CA MET A 5 -5.15 3.74 -7.40
C MET A 5 -4.31 2.84 -6.49
N ARG A 6 -3.07 2.53 -6.89
CA ARG A 6 -2.12 1.79 -6.03
C ARG A 6 -1.83 2.55 -4.73
N TYR A 7 -1.63 3.86 -4.80
CA TYR A 7 -1.45 4.69 -3.61
C TYR A 7 -2.69 4.69 -2.71
N LYS A 8 -3.88 4.90 -3.27
CA LYS A 8 -5.15 4.84 -2.50
C LYS A 8 -5.35 3.49 -1.82
N ILE A 9 -5.06 2.40 -2.52
CA ILE A 9 -5.13 1.04 -1.97
C ILE A 9 -4.10 0.87 -0.85
N MET A 10 -2.86 1.33 -1.05
CA MET A 10 -1.81 1.28 -0.03
C MET A 10 -2.25 2.00 1.25
N VAL A 11 -2.69 3.25 1.14
CA VAL A 11 -3.19 4.03 2.29
C VAL A 11 -4.35 3.32 2.98
N ALA A 12 -5.34 2.83 2.22
CA ALA A 12 -6.50 2.15 2.78
C ALA A 12 -6.13 0.85 3.52
N LEU A 13 -5.14 0.10 3.03
CA LEU A 13 -4.67 -1.14 3.66
C LEU A 13 -3.91 -0.93 4.97
N THR A 14 -3.33 0.25 5.18
CA THR A 14 -2.65 0.62 6.43
C THR A 14 -3.61 1.03 7.55
N ASN A 15 -4.90 1.19 7.25
CA ASN A 15 -5.89 1.49 8.28
C ASN A 15 -6.20 0.24 9.11
N PRO A 16 -6.38 0.39 10.44
CA PRO A 16 -6.86 -0.69 11.28
C PRO A 16 -8.17 -1.30 10.76
N TYR A 17 -8.23 -2.62 10.82
CA TYR A 17 -9.37 -3.47 10.43
C TYR A 17 -9.78 -3.35 8.96
N ALA A 18 -8.90 -2.84 8.09
CA ALA A 18 -9.15 -2.72 6.67
C ALA A 18 -9.56 -4.08 6.06
N LYS A 19 -10.69 -4.07 5.33
CA LYS A 19 -11.19 -5.22 4.58
C LYS A 19 -11.16 -4.91 3.09
N SER A 20 -10.61 -5.83 2.31
CA SER A 20 -10.53 -5.68 0.85
C SER A 20 -11.89 -5.46 0.19
N LYS A 21 -12.98 -5.98 0.77
CA LYS A 21 -14.35 -5.73 0.30
C LYS A 21 -14.74 -4.25 0.40
N ASP A 22 -14.49 -3.65 1.56
CA ASP A 22 -14.86 -2.25 1.83
C ASP A 22 -14.02 -1.31 0.96
N ILE A 23 -12.72 -1.63 0.79
CA ILE A 23 -11.82 -0.90 -0.12
C ILE A 23 -12.31 -1.00 -1.57
N ALA A 24 -12.74 -2.19 -2.00
CA ALA A 24 -13.24 -2.41 -3.35
C ALA A 24 -14.50 -1.58 -3.64
N GLU A 25 -15.43 -1.53 -2.69
CA GLU A 25 -16.63 -0.69 -2.79
C GLU A 25 -16.29 0.81 -2.84
N GLN A 26 -15.43 1.29 -1.94
CA GLN A 26 -15.00 2.69 -1.90
C GLN A 26 -14.30 3.16 -3.18
N LEU A 27 -13.52 2.28 -3.78
CA LEU A 27 -12.72 2.58 -4.97
C LEU A 27 -13.41 2.14 -6.28
N ALA A 28 -14.69 1.73 -6.21
CA ALA A 28 -15.47 1.26 -7.36
C ALA A 28 -14.74 0.20 -8.21
N MET A 29 -14.14 -0.80 -7.55
CA MET A 29 -13.40 -1.89 -8.19
C MET A 29 -13.78 -3.25 -7.61
N THR A 30 -13.21 -4.33 -8.14
CA THR A 30 -13.45 -5.68 -7.63
C THR A 30 -12.50 -6.01 -6.47
N GLY A 31 -12.93 -6.89 -5.56
CA GLY A 31 -12.02 -7.41 -4.52
C GLY A 31 -10.79 -8.12 -5.10
N ALA A 32 -10.93 -8.73 -6.28
CA ALA A 32 -9.79 -9.33 -7.00
C ALA A 32 -8.79 -8.26 -7.47
N ALA A 33 -9.26 -7.11 -7.95
CA ALA A 33 -8.39 -5.99 -8.32
C ALA A 33 -7.64 -5.43 -7.10
N VAL A 34 -8.32 -5.29 -5.95
CA VAL A 34 -7.66 -4.90 -4.69
C VAL A 34 -6.55 -5.89 -4.34
N SER A 35 -6.85 -7.19 -4.33
CA SER A 35 -5.86 -8.23 -4.03
C SER A 35 -4.68 -8.22 -4.99
N PHE A 36 -4.92 -8.05 -6.30
CA PHE A 36 -3.86 -7.92 -7.30
C PHE A 36 -2.93 -6.76 -6.98
N HIS A 37 -3.47 -5.56 -6.72
CA HIS A 37 -2.66 -4.40 -6.37
C HIS A 37 -1.95 -4.55 -5.02
N THR A 38 -2.57 -5.19 -4.02
CA THR A 38 -1.89 -5.53 -2.76
C THR A 38 -0.65 -6.38 -3.01
N GLN A 39 -0.73 -7.40 -3.86
CA GLN A 39 0.42 -8.24 -4.19
C GLN A 39 1.52 -7.46 -4.91
N GLU A 40 1.17 -6.57 -5.85
CA GLU A 40 2.15 -5.72 -6.53
C GLU A 40 2.85 -4.77 -5.56
N LEU A 41 2.13 -4.19 -4.59
CA LEU A 41 2.70 -3.34 -3.54
C LEU A 41 3.64 -4.12 -2.60
N ILE A 42 3.28 -5.36 -2.25
CA ILE A 42 4.14 -6.24 -1.43
C ILE A 42 5.40 -6.63 -2.19
N LYS A 43 5.28 -7.02 -3.47
CA LYS A 43 6.44 -7.35 -4.32
C LYS A 43 7.40 -6.18 -4.48
N ALA A 44 6.87 -4.96 -4.58
CA ALA A 44 7.64 -3.72 -4.61
C ALA A 44 8.18 -3.30 -3.24
N GLN A 45 7.94 -4.08 -2.18
CA GLN A 45 8.29 -3.78 -0.79
C GLN A 45 7.73 -2.45 -0.27
N LEU A 46 6.66 -1.92 -0.88
CA LEU A 46 5.98 -0.71 -0.40
C LEU A 46 5.00 -1.04 0.74
N LEU A 47 4.48 -2.27 0.76
CA LEU A 47 3.70 -2.84 1.86
C LEU A 47 4.40 -4.06 2.44
N LEU A 48 4.31 -4.19 3.76
CA LEU A 48 4.71 -5.36 4.52
C LEU A 48 3.46 -6.09 5.02
N PHE A 49 3.41 -7.40 4.83
CA PHE A 49 2.32 -8.21 5.36
C PHE A 49 2.63 -8.62 6.80
N HIS A 50 1.82 -8.19 7.75
CA HIS A 50 1.93 -8.61 9.16
C HIS A 50 0.89 -9.70 9.45
N SER A 51 1.38 -10.91 9.75
CA SER A 51 0.53 -12.07 10.05
C SER A 51 0.17 -12.21 11.53
N GLU A 52 0.83 -11.47 12.42
CA GLU A 52 0.72 -11.68 13.87
C GLU A 52 -0.38 -10.84 14.54
N ASP A 53 -0.70 -9.66 14.00
CA ASP A 53 -1.74 -8.78 14.55
C ASP A 53 -3.02 -8.80 13.68
N LYS A 54 -4.15 -9.21 14.28
CA LYS A 54 -5.43 -9.28 13.58
C LYS A 54 -6.04 -7.90 13.31
N SER A 55 -5.49 -6.85 13.93
CA SER A 55 -6.00 -5.49 13.79
C SER A 55 -5.47 -4.79 12.53
N VAL A 56 -4.22 -5.04 12.10
CA VAL A 56 -3.63 -4.44 10.90
C VAL A 56 -2.97 -5.54 10.07
N LYS A 57 -3.52 -5.82 8.88
CA LYS A 57 -3.00 -6.88 8.00
C LYS A 57 -1.76 -6.46 7.20
N CYS A 58 -1.61 -5.16 6.97
CA CYS A 58 -0.57 -4.60 6.13
C CYS A 58 -0.07 -3.30 6.71
N ASP A 59 1.25 -3.14 6.78
CA ASP A 59 1.91 -1.90 7.14
C ASP A 59 2.64 -1.32 5.93
N ALA A 60 2.72 0.01 5.85
CA ALA A 60 3.64 0.63 4.90
C ALA A 60 5.08 0.34 5.31
N ASN A 61 5.94 0.03 4.34
CA ASN A 61 7.37 -0.12 4.58
C ASN A 61 8.03 1.25 4.76
N LYS A 62 7.82 1.87 5.93
CA LYS A 62 8.23 3.25 6.21
C LYS A 62 9.75 3.46 6.13
N SER A 63 10.56 2.43 6.41
CA SER A 63 12.01 2.50 6.23
C SER A 63 12.36 2.64 4.76
N PHE A 64 11.89 1.71 3.92
CA PHE A 64 12.15 1.74 2.48
C PHE A 64 11.62 3.02 1.81
N LEU A 65 10.41 3.46 2.18
CA LEU A 65 9.85 4.72 1.67
C LEU A 65 10.70 5.94 2.04
N ARG A 66 11.28 5.97 3.25
CA ARG A 66 12.17 7.08 3.66
C ARG A 66 13.50 7.05 2.91
N GLU A 67 14.05 5.87 2.67
CA GLU A 67 15.27 5.70 1.86
C GLU A 67 15.03 6.18 0.43
N MET A 68 13.94 5.75 -0.21
CA MET A 68 13.57 6.23 -1.54
C MET A 68 13.39 7.75 -1.60
N LEU A 69 12.77 8.35 -0.57
CA LEU A 69 12.61 9.80 -0.51
C LEU A 69 13.95 10.52 -0.37
N ALA A 70 14.87 10.00 0.45
CA ALA A 70 16.19 10.58 0.61
C ALA A 70 17.00 10.52 -0.70
N GLU A 71 16.95 9.39 -1.42
CA GLU A 71 17.58 9.26 -2.74
C GLU A 71 16.97 10.23 -3.76
N LEU A 72 15.64 10.38 -3.77
CA LEU A 72 14.95 11.33 -4.64
C LEU A 72 15.28 12.79 -4.30
N GLU A 73 15.40 13.14 -3.02
CA GLU A 73 15.83 14.47 -2.57
C GLU A 73 17.25 14.79 -3.06
N GLU A 74 18.18 13.83 -2.92
CA GLU A 74 19.55 13.96 -3.44
C GLU A 74 19.58 14.12 -4.96
N ASP A 75 18.85 13.27 -5.70
CA ASP A 75 18.79 13.31 -7.17
C ASP A 75 18.17 14.60 -7.71
N LEU A 76 17.17 15.14 -7.01
CA LEU A 76 16.49 16.38 -7.39
C LEU A 76 17.15 17.64 -6.84
N ALA A 77 18.22 17.49 -6.04
CA ALA A 77 18.90 18.58 -5.34
C ALA A 77 17.92 19.45 -4.51
N LEU A 78 16.94 18.81 -3.87
CA LEU A 78 15.93 19.43 -3.01
C LEU A 78 16.41 19.59 -1.56
#